data_AF-A0A9D4FGV6-F1
#
_entry.id   AF-A0A9D4FGV6-F1
#
_cell.length_a   1.000
_cell.length_b   1.000
_cell.length_c   1.000
_cell.angle_alpha   90.00
_cell.angle_beta   90.00
_cell.angle_gamma   90.00
#
_symmetry.space_group_name_H-M   'P 1'
#
loop_
_entity.id
_entity.type
_entity.pdbx_description
1 polymer ?
#
loop_
_entity_poly.entity_id
_entity_poly.type
_entity_poly.pdbx_seq_one_letter_code
_entity_poly.pdbx_strand_id
1 'polypeptide(L)'
;MIEYLLAFVFLVNVGNTFSTDPTKNIINGSPTTTGKHPHQISLQRIVNGQSYHICGGSIVGSKWVVTAAHCVQGFRFVWQGCRILKAIKCKR
;
A
#
# COMPACT_ATOMS: atom_id res chain seq x y z
N MET A 1 -29.32 -23.46 32.28
CA MET A 1 -28.34 -23.98 31.29
C MET A 1 -28.31 -23.13 30.02
N ILE A 2 -29.47 -22.82 29.42
CA ILE A 2 -29.59 -22.00 28.19
C ILE A 2 -29.16 -20.54 28.40
N GLU A 3 -29.39 -19.93 29.57
CA GLU A 3 -29.03 -18.52 29.80
C GLU A 3 -27.51 -18.25 29.82
N TYR A 4 -26.71 -19.17 30.38
CA TYR A 4 -25.25 -19.07 30.32
C TYR A 4 -24.69 -19.24 28.89
N LEU A 5 -25.39 -20.01 28.07
CA LEU A 5 -25.07 -20.23 26.66
C LEU A 5 -25.31 -18.96 25.83
N LEU A 6 -26.43 -18.28 26.07
CA LEU A 6 -26.74 -16.97 25.46
C LEU A 6 -25.74 -15.89 25.89
N ALA A 7 -25.36 -15.88 27.17
CA ALA A 7 -24.33 -14.97 27.69
C ALA A 7 -22.96 -15.21 27.03
N PHE A 8 -22.56 -16.48 26.83
CA PHE A 8 -21.31 -16.83 26.16
C PHE A 8 -21.31 -16.42 24.69
N VAL A 9 -22.42 -16.64 23.98
CA VAL A 9 -22.60 -16.18 22.59
C VAL A 9 -22.51 -14.65 22.50
N PHE A 10 -23.11 -13.90 23.44
CA PHE A 10 -22.99 -12.44 23.49
C PHE A 10 -21.55 -11.98 23.73
N LEU A 11 -20.83 -12.60 24.68
CA LEU A 11 -19.43 -12.26 24.97
C LEU A 11 -18.50 -12.53 23.78
N VAL A 12 -18.71 -13.65 23.07
CA VAL A 12 -17.97 -13.98 21.86
C VAL A 12 -18.29 -13.00 20.71
N ASN A 13 -19.55 -12.58 20.55
CA ASN A 13 -19.93 -11.62 19.51
C ASN A 13 -19.40 -10.19 19.78
N VAL A 14 -19.33 -9.76 21.05
CA VAL A 14 -18.75 -8.45 21.41
C VAL A 14 -17.21 -8.45 21.33
N GLY A 15 -16.57 -9.58 21.66
CA GLY A 15 -15.10 -9.72 21.65
C GLY A 15 -14.44 -9.85 20.27
N ASN A 16 -15.22 -10.09 19.20
CA ASN A 16 -14.70 -10.35 17.85
C ASN A 16 -14.66 -9.11 16.93
N THR A 17 -14.78 -7.90 17.46
CA THR A 17 -14.50 -6.68 16.68
C THR A 17 -12.99 -6.49 16.54
N PHE A 18 -12.35 -7.37 15.76
CA PHE A 18 -10.99 -7.13 15.28
C PHE A 18 -11.05 -5.87 14.41
N SER A 19 -10.56 -4.76 14.96
CA SER A 19 -10.47 -3.50 14.25
C SER A 19 -9.46 -3.67 13.12
N THR A 20 -9.92 -4.17 11.96
CA THR A 20 -9.23 -4.01 10.68
C THR A 20 -9.41 -2.56 10.27
N ASP A 21 -8.79 -1.64 11.01
CA ASP A 21 -8.68 -0.26 10.54
C ASP A 21 -7.74 -0.30 9.32
N PRO A 22 -8.23 -0.12 8.09
CA PRO A 22 -7.40 -0.16 6.90
C PRO A 22 -6.36 0.97 6.89
N THR A 23 -6.43 1.91 7.84
CA THR A 23 -5.47 3.00 8.01
C THR A 23 -4.30 2.68 8.93
N LYS A 24 -4.31 1.55 9.64
CA LYS A 24 -3.27 1.17 10.62
C LYS A 24 -2.02 0.48 10.03
N ASN A 25 -1.75 0.67 8.74
CA ASN A 25 -0.62 0.02 8.05
C ASN A 25 0.74 0.70 8.29
N ILE A 26 0.81 1.73 9.13
CA ILE A 26 2.05 2.43 9.53
C ILE A 26 2.15 2.43 11.06
N ILE A 27 3.12 1.67 11.61
CA ILE A 27 3.30 1.51 13.05
C ILE A 27 3.80 2.83 13.65
N ASN A 28 3.14 3.31 14.73
CA ASN A 28 3.43 4.59 15.39
C ASN A 28 3.39 5.82 14.46
N GLY A 29 2.71 5.70 13.31
CA GLY A 29 2.49 6.82 12.40
C GLY A 29 1.37 7.75 12.86
N SER A 30 1.35 8.95 12.30
CA SER A 30 0.22 9.87 12.38
C SER A 30 -0.32 10.15 10.97
N PRO A 31 -1.63 10.35 10.78
CA PRO A 31 -2.18 10.80 9.51
C PRO A 31 -1.46 12.05 8.99
N THR A 32 -1.25 12.10 7.67
CA THR A 32 -0.61 13.22 7.00
C THR A 32 -1.62 13.96 6.13
N THR A 33 -1.36 15.23 5.84
CA THR A 33 -2.18 16.05 4.95
C THR A 33 -1.65 16.00 3.52
N THR A 34 -2.54 16.17 2.55
CA THR A 34 -2.18 16.24 1.13
C THR A 34 -1.10 17.30 0.92
N GLY A 35 -0.03 16.92 0.20
CA GLY A 35 1.07 17.84 -0.13
C GLY A 35 2.15 18.00 0.95
N LYS A 36 1.96 17.48 2.17
CA LYS A 36 2.98 17.55 3.24
C LYS A 36 4.27 16.80 2.89
N HIS A 37 4.15 15.74 2.09
CA HIS A 37 5.28 14.95 1.59
C HIS A 37 5.22 14.87 0.06
N PRO A 38 5.62 15.94 -0.66
CA PRO A 38 5.42 16.05 -2.11
C PRO A 38 6.27 15.06 -2.92
N HIS A 39 7.32 14.50 -2.30
CA HIS A 39 8.14 13.46 -2.90
C HIS A 39 7.49 12.08 -2.80
N GLN A 40 6.55 11.84 -1.88
CA GLN A 40 5.96 10.53 -1.66
C GLN A 40 5.04 10.14 -2.82
N ILE A 41 5.20 8.92 -3.34
CA ILE A 41 4.34 8.35 -4.38
C ILE A 41 3.75 7.00 -3.98
N SER A 42 2.61 6.68 -4.60
CA SER A 42 1.96 5.37 -4.53
C SER A 42 2.25 4.61 -5.83
N LEU A 43 3.06 3.56 -5.75
CA LEU A 43 3.27 2.64 -6.87
C LEU A 43 2.08 1.69 -6.93
N GLN A 44 1.41 1.65 -8.09
CA GLN A 44 0.19 0.87 -8.25
C GLN A 44 0.31 -0.15 -9.39
N ARG A 45 -0.30 -1.31 -9.19
CA ARG A 45 -0.45 -2.37 -10.20
C ARG A 45 -1.89 -2.38 -10.70
N ILE A 46 -2.06 -2.47 -12.01
CA ILE A 46 -3.39 -2.67 -12.61
C ILE A 46 -3.64 -4.18 -12.75
N VAL A 47 -4.73 -4.67 -12.16
CA VAL A 47 -5.20 -6.05 -12.27
C VAL A 47 -6.70 -6.00 -12.60
N ASN A 48 -7.13 -6.65 -13.68
CA ASN A 48 -8.53 -6.65 -14.13
C ASN A 48 -9.14 -5.24 -14.28
N GLY A 49 -8.35 -4.27 -14.74
CA GLY A 49 -8.78 -2.87 -14.89
C GLY A 49 -8.84 -2.05 -13.61
N GLN A 50 -8.54 -2.65 -12.45
CA GLN A 50 -8.50 -1.96 -11.16
C GLN A 50 -7.07 -1.71 -10.71
N SER A 51 -6.84 -0.55 -10.07
CA SER A 51 -5.52 -0.15 -9.60
C SER A 51 -5.34 -0.47 -8.12
N TYR A 52 -4.23 -1.14 -7.78
CA TYR A 52 -3.91 -1.60 -6.43
C TYR A 52 -2.57 -1.04 -5.99
N HIS A 53 -2.50 -0.40 -4.82
CA HIS A 53 -1.23 0.01 -4.23
C HIS A 53 -0.37 -1.22 -3.90
N ILE A 54 0.89 -1.18 -4.32
CA ILE A 54 1.84 -2.27 -4.06
C ILE A 54 3.06 -1.82 -3.26
N CYS A 55 3.53 -0.58 -3.44
CA CYS A 55 4.72 -0.05 -2.79
C CYS A 55 4.72 1.47 -2.74
N GLY A 56 5.58 2.04 -1.89
CA GLY A 56 5.94 3.45 -1.92
C GLY A 56 7.11 3.78 -2.87
N GLY A 57 7.46 5.05 -2.93
CA GLY A 57 8.65 5.56 -3.61
C GLY A 57 8.84 7.06 -3.39
N SER A 58 9.93 7.61 -3.92
CA SER A 58 10.25 9.04 -3.77
C SER A 58 10.64 9.69 -5.10
N ILE A 59 10.06 10.85 -5.40
CA ILE A 59 10.45 11.67 -6.55
C ILE A 59 11.84 12.26 -6.29
N VAL A 60 12.79 11.97 -7.17
CA VAL A 60 14.17 12.50 -7.12
C VAL A 60 14.50 13.43 -8.29
N GLY A 61 13.59 13.54 -9.25
CA GLY A 61 13.71 14.47 -10.37
C GLY A 61 12.42 14.54 -11.18
N SER A 62 12.36 15.46 -12.13
CA SER A 62 11.13 15.75 -12.91
C SER A 62 10.53 14.55 -13.65
N LYS A 63 11.34 13.51 -13.90
CA LYS A 63 10.94 12.27 -14.58
C LYS A 63 11.45 11.04 -13.85
N TRP A 64 11.88 11.15 -12.60
CA TRP A 64 12.60 10.08 -11.90
C TRP A 64 12.04 9.82 -10.50
N VAL A 65 11.71 8.55 -10.23
CA VAL A 65 11.25 8.06 -8.93
C VAL A 65 12.15 6.92 -8.47
N VAL A 66 12.62 6.97 -7.22
CA VAL A 66 13.33 5.86 -6.56
C VAL A 66 12.35 4.99 -5.78
N THR A 67 12.50 3.67 -5.88
CA THR A 67 11.75 2.68 -5.10
C THR A 67 12.60 1.42 -4.87
N ALA A 68 12.11 0.46 -4.08
CA ALA A 68 12.80 -0.80 -3.86
C ALA A 68 12.78 -1.68 -5.12
N ALA A 69 13.87 -2.41 -5.39
CA ALA A 69 13.99 -3.24 -6.58
C ALA A 69 12.91 -4.34 -6.67
N HIS A 70 12.56 -4.95 -5.53
CA HIS A 70 11.54 -6.00 -5.48
C HIS A 70 10.12 -5.47 -5.82
N CYS A 71 9.87 -4.16 -5.66
CA CYS A 71 8.59 -3.54 -6.02
C CYS A 71 8.35 -3.54 -7.54
N VAL A 72 9.41 -3.69 -8.34
CA VAL A 72 9.35 -3.68 -9.81
C VAL A 72 9.78 -5.02 -10.44
N GLN A 73 10.14 -6.01 -9.62
CA GLN A 73 10.56 -7.33 -10.09
C GLN A 73 9.37 -8.13 -10.64
N GLY A 74 9.52 -8.76 -11.81
CA GLY A 74 8.45 -9.57 -12.45
C GLY A 74 7.42 -8.75 -13.24
N PHE A 75 7.46 -7.42 -13.16
CA PHE A 75 6.72 -6.56 -14.08
C PHE A 75 7.53 -6.41 -15.38
N ARG A 76 7.08 -7.06 -16.46
CA ARG A 76 7.54 -6.70 -17.82
C ARG A 76 6.94 -5.35 -18.19
N PHE A 77 7.57 -4.27 -17.75
CA PHE A 77 7.45 -3.03 -18.47
C PHE A 77 8.18 -3.24 -19.80
N VAL A 78 7.45 -3.41 -20.90
CA VAL A 78 8.03 -3.36 -22.24
C VAL A 78 8.48 -1.91 -22.47
N TRP A 79 9.69 -1.61 -22.02
CA TRP A 79 10.46 -0.46 -22.50
C TRP A 79 11.69 -1.03 -23.17
N GLN A 80 11.78 -0.83 -24.48
CA GLN A 80 12.98 -1.03 -25.25
C GLN A 80 14.12 -0.23 -24.59
N GLY A 81 15.06 -0.93 -23.94
CA GLY A 81 16.39 -0.41 -23.64
C GLY A 81 16.59 0.43 -22.36
N CYS A 82 16.44 -0.16 -21.16
CA CYS A 82 17.13 0.39 -19.99
C CYS A 82 17.65 -0.73 -19.07
N ARG A 83 18.98 -0.76 -18.87
CA ARG A 83 19.63 -1.60 -17.85
C ARG A 83 19.30 -1.09 -16.45
N ILE A 84 19.23 -2.03 -15.52
CA ILE A 84 18.86 -1.85 -14.11
C ILE A 84 19.78 -0.84 -13.44
N LEU A 85 19.25 0.33 -13.08
CA LEU A 85 19.64 1.08 -11.88
C LEU A 85 18.48 1.98 -11.40
N LYS A 86 17.83 1.56 -10.30
CA LYS A 86 17.30 2.40 -9.22
C LYS A 86 16.24 3.49 -9.46
N ALA A 87 15.79 3.80 -10.68
CA ALA A 87 14.74 4.80 -10.87
C ALA A 87 13.72 4.44 -11.96
N ILE A 88 12.43 4.56 -11.63
CA ILE A 88 11.33 4.50 -12.60
C ILE A 88 11.32 5.83 -13.35
N LYS A 89 11.49 5.77 -14.68
CA LYS A 89 11.30 6.94 -15.54
C LYS A 89 9.82 7.16 -15.76
N CYS A 90 9.26 8.22 -15.18
CA CYS A 90 7.86 8.59 -15.44
C CYS A 90 7.77 9.27 -16.82
N LYS A 91 7.07 8.63 -17.76
CA LYS A 91 6.60 9.31 -18.96
C LYS A 91 5.43 10.21 -18.54
N ARG A 92 5.51 11.50 -18.86
CA ARG A 92 4.34 12.37 -18.79
C ARG A 92 3.40 12.03 -19.93
#